data_AF-A0A412ZBT9-F1
#
_entry.id   AF-A0A412ZBT9-F1
#
_cell.length_a   1.000
_cell.length_b   1.000
_cell.length_c   1.000
_cell.angle_alpha   90.00
_cell.angle_beta   90.00
_cell.angle_gamma   90.00
#
_symmetry.space_group_name_H-M   'P 1'
#
loop_
_entity.id
_entity.type
_entity.pdbx_description
1 polymer ?
#
loop_
_entity_poly.entity_id
_entity_poly.type
_entity_poly.pdbx_seq_one_letter_code
_entity_poly.pdbx_strand_id
1 'polypeptide(L)' 'MNIQEELKISQYQPVVGGAGTDEARIFQYWIQKHGYENISFICSLVYNLGRIQGIRDERKRRRGEVTL' A
#
# COMPACT_ATOMS: atom_id res chain seq x y z
N MET A 1 -12.00 -7.20 -14.03
CA MET A 1 -10.72 -7.82 -13.63
C MET A 1 -11.04 -8.85 -12.57
N ASN A 2 -10.59 -10.08 -12.74
CA ASN A 2 -10.79 -11.14 -11.76
C ASN A 2 -9.68 -11.09 -10.69
N ILE A 3 -9.86 -11.84 -9.58
CA ILE A 3 -8.91 -11.85 -8.46
C ILE A 3 -7.50 -12.30 -8.87
N GLN A 4 -7.38 -13.20 -9.85
CA GLN A 4 -6.09 -13.71 -10.31
C GLN A 4 -5.27 -12.65 -11.05
N GLU A 5 -5.93 -11.86 -11.89
CA GLU A 5 -5.32 -10.71 -12.56
C GLU A 5 -4.89 -9.64 -11.56
N GLU A 6 -5.70 -9.40 -10.51
CA GLU A 6 -5.35 -8.45 -9.45
C GLU A 6 -4.12 -8.89 -8.65
N LEU A 7 -4.05 -10.18 -8.30
CA LEU A 7 -2.91 -10.75 -7.60
C LEU A 7 -1.64 -10.65 -8.45
N LYS A 8 -1.74 -10.92 -9.75
CA LYS A 8 -0.63 -10.80 -10.68
C LYS A 8 -0.11 -9.37 -10.76
N ILE A 9 -0.98 -8.37 -10.83
CA ILE A 9 -0.57 -6.95 -10.80
C ILE A 9 0.10 -6.59 -9.47
N SER A 10 -0.43 -7.11 -8.36
CA SER A 10 0.09 -6.82 -7.01
C SER A 10 1.52 -7.33 -6.80
N GLN A 11 1.95 -8.36 -7.53
CA GLN A 11 3.33 -8.86 -7.51
C GLN A 11 4.35 -7.85 -8.10
N TYR A 12 3.90 -6.91 -8.93
CA TYR A 12 4.76 -5.90 -9.56
C TYR A 12 4.70 -4.55 -8.84
N GLN A 13 4.24 -4.50 -7.60
CA GLN A 13 4.23 -3.27 -6.82
C GLN A 13 5.65 -2.79 -6.50
N PRO A 14 5.92 -1.49 -6.62
CA PRO A 14 7.24 -0.94 -6.32
C PRO A 14 7.51 -1.00 -4.81
N VAL A 15 8.77 -1.22 -4.44
CA VAL A 15 9.20 -0.96 -3.05
C VAL A 15 9.13 0.55 -2.81
N VAL A 16 8.51 0.95 -1.70
CA VAL A 16 8.36 2.36 -1.29
C VAL A 16 9.07 2.57 0.05
N GLY A 17 9.17 3.81 0.53
CA GLY A 17 9.88 4.05 1.79
C GLY A 17 11.39 3.82 1.70
N GLY A 18 11.98 4.07 0.53
CA GLY A 18 13.43 4.18 0.39
C GLY A 18 13.98 5.38 1.17
N ALA A 19 15.24 5.31 1.60
CA ALA A 19 15.87 6.34 2.43
C ALA A 19 15.67 7.75 1.84
N GLY A 20 15.26 8.70 2.69
CA GLY A 20 14.98 10.09 2.30
C GLY A 20 13.54 10.37 1.87
N THR A 21 12.68 9.37 1.70
CA THR A 21 11.26 9.58 1.41
C THR A 21 10.42 9.83 2.66
N ASP A 22 9.23 10.41 2.48
CA ASP A 22 8.27 10.64 3.57
C ASP A 22 7.76 9.31 4.12
N GLU A 23 7.50 8.34 3.24
CA GLU A 23 7.13 6.98 3.62
C GLU A 23 8.22 6.32 4.48
N ALA A 24 9.50 6.55 4.19
CA ALA A 24 10.58 5.99 5.00
C ALA A 24 10.55 6.51 6.44
N ARG A 25 10.23 7.81 6.63
CA ARG A 25 10.10 8.40 7.97
C ARG A 25 8.93 7.77 8.74
N ILE A 26 7.80 7.56 8.06
CA ILE A 26 6.62 6.89 8.65
C ILE A 26 6.95 5.44 9.00
N PHE A 27 7.60 4.71 8.10
CA PHE A 27 7.96 3.31 8.32
C PHE A 27 8.94 3.17 9.48
N GLN A 28 9.94 4.05 9.55
CA GLN A 28 10.91 4.06 10.62
C GLN A 28 10.28 4.30 12.00
N TYR A 29 9.28 5.18 12.08
CA TYR A 29 8.50 5.37 13.32
C TYR A 29 7.85 4.06 13.78
N TRP A 30 7.18 3.33 12.88
CA TRP A 30 6.50 2.07 13.23
C TRP A 30 7.48 0.94 13.57
N ILE A 31 8.59 0.85 12.84
CA ILE A 31 9.71 -0.07 13.09
C ILE A 31 10.23 0.15 14.52
N GLN A 32 10.55 1.39 14.88
CA GLN A 32 11.06 1.75 16.21
C GLN A 32 10.03 1.48 17.30
N LYS A 33 8.76 1.84 17.06
CA LYS A 33 7.68 1.66 18.03
C LYS A 33 7.43 0.19 18.39
N HIS A 34 7.54 -0.71 17.41
CA HIS A 34 7.23 -2.12 17.59
C HIS A 34 8.47 -3.02 17.74
N GLY A 35 9.68 -2.46 17.66
CA GLY A 35 10.94 -3.18 17.88
C GLY A 35 11.29 -4.20 16.80
N TYR A 36 10.78 -4.02 15.58
CA TYR A 36 11.05 -4.92 14.46
C TYR A 36 12.10 -4.33 13.52
N GLU A 37 13.19 -5.06 13.26
CA GLU A 37 14.20 -4.69 12.27
C GLU A 37 13.84 -5.26 10.88
N ASN A 38 14.29 -4.60 9.81
CA ASN A 38 14.18 -5.07 8.41
C ASN A 38 12.77 -5.25 7.81
N ILE A 39 11.72 -4.68 8.41
CA ILE A 39 10.34 -4.80 7.89
C ILE A 39 9.95 -3.77 6.81
N SER A 40 10.90 -2.98 6.28
CA SER A 40 10.61 -1.94 5.27
C SER A 40 9.87 -2.48 4.04
N PHE A 41 10.16 -3.72 3.64
CA PHE A 41 9.43 -4.41 2.58
C PHE A 41 7.95 -4.63 2.94
N ILE A 42 7.67 -5.07 4.16
CA ILE A 42 6.31 -5.31 4.65
C ILE A 42 5.55 -3.98 4.73
N CYS A 43 6.19 -2.93 5.26
CA CYS A 43 5.61 -1.59 5.28
C CYS A 43 5.26 -1.09 3.87
N SER A 44 6.13 -1.36 2.90
CA SER A 44 5.90 -1.02 1.49
C SER A 44 4.68 -1.73 0.91
N LEU A 45 4.59 -3.05 1.17
CA LEU A 45 3.48 -3.87 0.69
C LEU A 45 2.15 -3.36 1.25
N VAL A 46 2.07 -3.14 2.56
CA VAL A 46 0.86 -2.65 3.22
C VAL A 46 0.47 -1.26 2.71
N TYR A 47 1.43 -0.34 2.58
CA TYR A 47 1.18 1.00 2.04
C TYR A 47 0.61 0.94 0.62
N ASN A 48 1.20 0.15 -0.27
CA ASN A 48 0.74 0.05 -1.65
C ASN A 48 -0.64 -0.58 -1.76
N LEU A 49 -0.95 -1.62 -0.96
CA LEU A 49 -2.29 -2.21 -0.89
C LEU A 49 -3.33 -1.17 -0.47
N GLY A 50 -3.05 -0.41 0.60
CA GLY A 50 -3.94 0.67 1.06
C GLY A 50 -4.15 1.76 0.00
N ARG A 51 -3.07 2.19 -0.67
CA ARG A 51 -3.14 3.16 -1.76
C ARG A 51 -4.00 2.67 -2.92
N ILE A 52 -3.81 1.42 -3.37
CA ILE A 52 -4.61 0.83 -4.45
C ILE A 52 -6.08 0.76 -4.04
N GLN A 53 -6.36 0.35 -2.81
CA GLN A 53 -7.73 0.29 -2.29
C GLN A 53 -8.40 1.67 -2.33
N GLY A 54 -7.72 2.71 -1.84
CA GLY A 54 -8.24 4.08 -1.89
C GLY A 54 -8.52 4.57 -3.32
N ILE A 55 -7.65 4.25 -4.29
CA ILE A 55 -7.88 4.57 -5.71
C ILE A 55 -9.11 3.84 -6.25
N ARG A 56 -9.31 2.58 -5.87
CA ARG A 56 -10.48 1.79 -6.30
C ARG A 56 -11.77 2.39 -5.74
N ASP A 57 -11.77 2.75 -4.47
CA ASP A 57 -12.93 3.33 -3.82
C ASP A 57 -13.28 4.70 -4.42
N GLU A 58 -12.27 5.53 -4.71
CA GLU A 58 -12.47 6.80 -5.41
C GLU A 58 -13.04 6.59 -6.83
N ARG A 59 -12.59 5.56 -7.55
CA ARG A 59 -13.13 5.23 -8.88
C ARG A 59 -14.58 4.75 -8.80
N LYS A 60 -14.92 3.89 -7.83
CA LYS A 60 -16.30 3.47 -7.58
C LYS A 60 -17.18 4.68 -7.25
N ARG A 61 -16.68 5.58 -6.39
CA ARG A 61 -17.35 6.84 -6.04
C ARG A 61 -17.66 7.70 -7.27
N ARG A 62 -16.69 7.88 -8.17
CA ARG A 62 -16.89 8.65 -9.42
C ARG A 62 -17.89 8.02 -10.38
N ARG A 63 -18.06 6.70 -10.36
CA ARG A 63 -19.07 5.99 -11.17
C ARG A 63 -20.46 5.95 -10.53
N GLY A 64 -20.62 6.49 -9.32
CA GLY A 64 -21.88 6.38 -8.58
C GLY A 64 -22.16 4.97 -8.03
N GLU A 65 -21.16 4.09 -8.03
CA GLU A 65 -21.26 2.69 -7.55
C GLU A 65 -21.07 2.60 -6.02
N VAL A 66 -21.36 3.67 -5.27
CA VAL A 66 -21.26 3.65 -3.80
C VAL A 66 -22.52 2.99 -3.27
N THR A 67 -22.44 1.70 -2.97
CA THR A 67 -23.42 1.06 -2.09
C THR A 67 -23.12 1.52 -0.66
N LEU A 68 -24.06 2.27 -0.08
CA LEU A 68 -24.13 2.53 1.38
C LEU A 68 -24.28 1.21 2.14
#